data_AF-A0A4Q4YYG6-F1
#
_entry.id   AF-A0A4Q4YYG6-F1
#
_cell.length_a   1.000
_cell.length_b   1.000
_cell.length_c   1.000
_cell.angle_alpha   90.00
_cell.angle_beta   90.00
_cell.angle_gamma   90.00
#
_symmetry.space_group_name_H-M   'P 1'
#
loop_
_entity.id
_entity.type
_entity.pdbx_description
1 polymer ?
#
loop_
_entity_poly.entity_id
_entity_poly.type
_entity_poly.pdbx_seq_one_letter_code
_entity_poly.pdbx_strand_id
1 'polypeptide(L)'
;IHADIVAPYLVELTTEVQRERWLPGFVSGEILTAIGMTEPSGGSDLAALKTTAVRDGDAWVLNGSKTFITNGYSADLVVVAARTDPDAKRGRGISLFGVEAGMPGFSRGRKLDKVGQDE
;
A
#
# COMPACT_ATOMS: atom_id res chain seq x y z
N ILE A 1 -11.72 -0.95 -6.47
CA ILE A 1 -10.48 -0.99 -5.63
C ILE A 1 -10.72 -0.35 -4.28
N HIS A 2 -11.05 0.94 -4.21
CA HIS A 2 -11.34 1.63 -2.97
C HIS A 2 -12.36 0.87 -2.11
N ALA A 3 -13.61 0.75 -2.58
CA ALA A 3 -14.67 0.04 -1.85
C ALA A 3 -14.46 -1.48 -1.78
N ASP A 4 -14.20 -2.15 -2.91
CA ASP A 4 -14.27 -3.63 -2.96
C ASP A 4 -13.01 -4.34 -2.46
N ILE A 5 -11.86 -3.67 -2.48
CA ILE A 5 -10.57 -4.30 -2.15
C ILE A 5 -9.97 -3.71 -0.87
N VAL A 6 -9.97 -2.39 -0.71
CA VAL A 6 -9.32 -1.76 0.45
C VAL A 6 -10.16 -1.85 1.73
N ALA A 7 -11.50 -1.81 1.62
CA ALA A 7 -12.40 -1.86 2.78
C ALA A 7 -12.08 -2.97 3.80
N PRO A 8 -11.91 -4.26 3.44
CA PRO A 8 -11.62 -5.30 4.43
C PRO A 8 -10.30 -5.07 5.17
N TYR A 9 -9.27 -4.52 4.52
CA TYR A 9 -8.01 -4.20 5.22
C TYR A 9 -8.21 -3.11 6.28
N LEU A 10 -9.01 -2.08 5.98
CA LEU A 10 -9.32 -1.02 6.93
C LEU A 10 -10.28 -1.48 8.03
N VAL A 11 -11.17 -2.43 7.75
CA VAL A 11 -12.15 -2.89 8.75
C VAL A 11 -11.55 -3.96 9.66
N GLU A 12 -10.68 -4.83 9.17
CA GLU A 12 -10.22 -6.00 9.90
C GLU A 12 -8.82 -5.84 10.51
N LEU A 13 -7.94 -5.04 9.91
CA LEU A 13 -6.51 -5.04 10.26
C LEU A 13 -6.01 -3.77 10.94
N THR A 14 -6.80 -2.69 10.94
CA THR A 14 -6.39 -1.44 11.59
C THR A 14 -6.52 -1.51 13.10
N THR A 15 -5.61 -0.83 13.80
CA THR A 15 -5.82 -0.48 15.21
C THR A 15 -7.00 0.50 15.35
N GLU A 16 -7.48 0.72 16.58
CA GLU A 16 -8.55 1.69 16.83
C GLU A 16 -8.17 3.10 16.34
N VAL A 17 -6.96 3.56 16.66
CA VAL A 17 -6.45 4.86 16.24
C VAL A 17 -6.40 4.99 14.71
N GLN A 18 -5.98 3.93 14.00
CA GLN A 18 -5.97 3.92 12.54
C GLN A 18 -7.38 3.91 11.95
N ARG A 19 -8.30 3.14 12.58
CA ARG A 19 -9.70 3.05 12.15
C ARG A 19 -10.40 4.39 12.28
N GLU A 20 -10.31 5.04 13.44
CA GLU A 20 -10.88 6.38 13.68
C GLU A 20 -10.32 7.42 12.72
N ARG A 21 -9.02 7.32 12.40
CA ARG A 21 -8.33 8.25 11.51
C ARG A 21 -8.72 8.07 10.04
N TRP A 22 -8.84 6.84 9.54
CA TRP A 22 -8.97 6.58 8.10
C TRP A 22 -10.38 6.19 7.67
N LEU A 23 -11.13 5.44 8.48
CA LEU A 23 -12.40 4.85 8.06
C LEU A 23 -13.48 5.90 7.77
N PRO A 24 -13.65 7.00 8.54
CA PRO A 24 -14.64 8.03 8.22
C PRO A 24 -14.39 8.72 6.87
N GLY A 25 -13.12 9.08 6.59
CA GLY A 25 -12.72 9.67 5.31
C GLY A 25 -12.89 8.69 4.15
N PHE A 26 -12.61 7.41 4.37
CA PHE A 26 -12.81 6.34 3.40
C PHE A 26 -14.30 6.16 3.05
N VAL A 27 -15.17 6.08 4.06
CA VAL A 27 -16.62 5.87 3.85
C VAL A 27 -17.29 7.08 3.19
N SER A 28 -16.88 8.29 3.55
CA SER A 28 -17.41 9.53 2.94
C SER A 28 -16.88 9.80 1.53
N GLY A 29 -15.77 9.14 1.14
CA GLY A 29 -15.07 9.39 -0.12
C GLY A 29 -14.17 10.63 -0.10
N GLU A 30 -13.94 11.23 1.08
CA GLU A 30 -13.02 12.36 1.25
C GLU A 30 -11.56 11.96 1.00
N ILE A 31 -11.19 10.73 1.36
CA ILE A 31 -9.88 10.16 1.01
C ILE A 31 -10.04 9.06 -0.03
N LEU A 32 -9.17 9.05 -1.02
CA LEU A 32 -9.06 7.97 -1.99
C LEU A 32 -8.00 6.97 -1.54
N THR A 33 -8.25 5.67 -1.75
CA THR A 33 -7.32 4.63 -1.33
C THR A 33 -6.89 3.71 -2.46
N ALA A 34 -5.71 3.12 -2.28
CA ALA A 34 -5.10 2.16 -3.19
C ALA A 34 -4.42 1.01 -2.43
N ILE A 35 -4.04 -0.03 -3.17
CA ILE A 35 -3.32 -1.20 -2.64
C ILE A 35 -2.06 -1.48 -3.47
N GLY A 36 -0.90 -1.29 -2.84
CA GLY A 36 0.43 -1.41 -3.44
C GLY A 36 1.02 -2.80 -3.27
N MET A 37 0.68 -3.73 -4.16
CA MET A 37 1.20 -5.10 -4.16
C MET A 37 2.26 -5.31 -5.24
N THR A 38 1.89 -5.06 -6.50
CA THR A 38 2.70 -5.27 -7.70
C THR A 38 3.93 -4.35 -7.75
N GLU A 39 5.04 -4.91 -8.21
CA GLU A 39 6.33 -4.23 -8.33
C GLU A 39 6.82 -4.27 -9.79
N PRO A 40 7.79 -3.41 -10.17
CA PRO A 40 8.43 -3.51 -11.48
C PRO A 40 9.02 -4.89 -11.78
N SER A 41 9.47 -5.61 -10.75
CA SER A 41 10.02 -6.96 -10.86
C SER A 41 8.98 -8.07 -11.02
N GLY A 42 7.69 -7.77 -10.86
CA GLY A 42 6.61 -8.75 -11.04
C GLY A 42 5.41 -8.53 -10.12
N GLY A 43 4.29 -9.17 -10.47
CA GLY A 43 3.04 -9.12 -9.70
C GLY A 43 2.41 -10.47 -9.36
N SER A 44 2.68 -11.52 -10.15
CA SER A 44 2.03 -12.83 -9.98
C SER A 44 2.52 -13.60 -8.76
N ASP A 45 3.80 -13.49 -8.42
CA ASP A 45 4.38 -14.09 -7.21
C ASP A 45 4.57 -13.01 -6.13
N LEU A 46 3.51 -12.78 -5.35
CA LEU A 46 3.56 -11.81 -4.25
C LEU A 46 4.60 -12.21 -3.18
N ALA A 47 4.86 -13.51 -3.00
CA ALA A 47 5.85 -13.98 -2.05
C ALA A 47 7.29 -13.63 -2.46
N ALA A 48 7.53 -13.23 -3.71
CA ALA A 48 8.83 -12.81 -4.23
C ALA A 48 9.05 -11.28 -4.20
N LEU A 49 8.14 -10.50 -3.60
CA LEU A 49 8.27 -9.04 -3.54
C LEU A 49 9.59 -8.60 -2.89
N LYS A 50 10.10 -7.47 -3.38
CA LYS A 50 11.40 -6.85 -3.08
C LYS A 50 11.31 -5.62 -2.20
N THR A 51 10.15 -4.94 -2.17
CA THR A 51 9.94 -3.81 -1.24
C THR A 51 10.17 -4.28 0.18
N THR A 52 11.03 -3.59 0.93
CA THR A 52 11.35 -3.93 2.32
C THR A 52 10.70 -2.95 3.27
N ALA A 53 10.47 -3.40 4.50
CA ALA A 53 10.14 -2.58 5.65
C ALA A 53 11.05 -3.02 6.79
N VAL A 54 11.92 -2.14 7.26
CA VAL A 54 12.89 -2.42 8.33
C VAL A 54 12.54 -1.59 9.55
N ARG A 55 12.56 -2.19 10.75
CA ARG A 55 12.35 -1.44 12.00
C ARG A 55 13.52 -0.50 12.25
N ASP A 56 13.21 0.75 12.58
CA ASP A 56 14.15 1.76 13.05
C ASP A 56 13.56 2.43 14.30
N GLY A 57 14.01 1.98 15.48
CA GLY A 57 13.41 2.38 16.75
C GLY A 57 11.94 1.97 16.87
N ASP A 58 11.06 2.97 17.03
CA ASP A 58 9.61 2.82 17.08
C ASP A 58 8.93 2.94 15.71
N ALA A 59 9.70 3.24 14.66
CA ALA A 59 9.22 3.42 13.29
C ALA A 59 9.58 2.25 12.37
N TRP A 60 8.96 2.27 11.18
CA TRP A 60 9.30 1.40 10.06
C TRP A 60 9.78 2.22 8.88
N VAL A 61 10.92 1.85 8.32
CA VAL A 61 11.46 2.46 7.10
C VAL A 61 11.14 1.56 5.91
N LEU A 62 10.27 2.03 5.02
CA LEU A 62 9.88 1.32 3.81
C LEU A 62 10.77 1.75 2.64
N ASN A 63 11.30 0.77 1.90
CA ASN A 63 12.12 1.02 0.72
C ASN A 63 11.70 0.10 -0.44
N GLY A 64 11.32 0.69 -1.56
CA GLY A 64 10.92 -0.05 -2.76
C GLY A 64 10.11 0.80 -3.73
N SER A 65 9.54 0.15 -4.73
CA SER A 65 8.66 0.79 -5.70
C SER A 65 7.50 -0.14 -6.06
N LYS A 66 6.30 0.44 -6.16
CA LYS A 66 5.10 -0.24 -6.61
C LYS A 66 4.71 0.28 -7.99
N THR A 67 4.11 -0.56 -8.82
CA THR A 67 3.79 -0.21 -10.22
C THR A 67 2.47 -0.86 -10.64
N PHE A 68 1.76 -0.21 -11.57
CA PHE A 68 0.40 -0.60 -11.99
C PHE A 68 -0.64 -0.55 -10.87
N ILE A 69 -0.42 0.31 -9.88
CA ILE A 69 -1.34 0.44 -8.75
C ILE A 69 -2.53 1.30 -9.18
N THR A 70 -3.70 0.68 -9.31
CA THR A 70 -4.95 1.40 -9.53
C THR A 70 -5.20 2.40 -8.40
N ASN A 71 -5.56 3.64 -8.76
CA ASN A 71 -5.64 4.81 -7.88
C ASN A 71 -4.29 5.28 -7.32
N GLY A 72 -3.16 4.66 -7.69
CA GLY A 72 -1.86 4.95 -7.09
C GLY A 72 -1.41 6.40 -7.31
N TYR A 73 -1.82 7.03 -8.43
CA TYR A 73 -1.51 8.43 -8.68
C TYR A 73 -2.33 9.40 -7.82
N SER A 74 -3.54 9.04 -7.42
CA SER A 74 -4.51 9.93 -6.76
C SER A 74 -4.78 9.58 -5.29
N ALA A 75 -4.35 8.42 -4.80
CA ALA A 75 -4.69 7.92 -3.47
C ALA A 75 -4.00 8.66 -2.32
N ASP A 76 -4.78 9.11 -1.35
CA ASP A 76 -4.31 9.74 -0.11
C ASP A 76 -3.77 8.72 0.90
N LEU A 77 -4.24 7.47 0.82
CA LEU A 77 -3.75 6.36 1.64
C LEU A 77 -3.52 5.11 0.76
N VAL A 78 -2.32 4.53 0.86
CA VAL A 78 -1.96 3.31 0.15
C VAL A 78 -1.68 2.18 1.15
N VAL A 79 -2.37 1.05 1.01
CA VAL A 79 -2.02 -0.19 1.72
C VAL A 79 -0.86 -0.86 0.97
N VAL A 80 0.35 -0.77 1.49
CA VAL A 80 1.58 -1.28 0.86
C VAL A 80 1.96 -2.63 1.46
N ALA A 81 2.18 -3.63 0.62
CA ALA A 81 2.83 -4.87 1.03
C ALA A 81 4.35 -4.75 0.94
N ALA A 82 5.02 -5.05 2.05
CA ALA A 82 6.47 -4.98 2.17
C ALA A 82 7.01 -6.14 3.00
N ARG A 83 8.25 -6.54 2.70
CA ARG A 83 8.96 -7.61 3.37
C ARG A 83 9.54 -7.11 4.68
N THR A 84 9.07 -7.67 5.78
CA THR A 84 9.50 -7.38 7.15
C THR A 84 10.45 -8.43 7.71
N ASP A 85 10.38 -9.66 7.19
CA ASP A 85 11.28 -10.76 7.54
C ASP A 85 11.80 -11.41 6.24
N PRO A 86 13.10 -11.24 5.90
CA PRO A 86 13.69 -11.84 4.71
C PRO A 86 13.96 -13.35 4.85
N ASP A 87 14.07 -13.86 6.07
CA ASP A 87 14.39 -15.26 6.35
C ASP A 87 13.12 -16.13 6.48
N ALA A 88 11.97 -15.49 6.68
CA ALA A 88 10.69 -16.16 6.69
C ALA A 88 10.35 -16.82 5.34
N LYS A 89 9.88 -18.07 5.41
CA LYS A 89 9.49 -18.84 4.23
C LYS A 89 8.27 -18.24 3.53
N ARG A 90 8.38 -18.05 2.20
CA ARG A 90 7.32 -17.60 1.30
C ARG A 90 6.71 -16.28 1.77
N GLY A 91 5.37 -16.18 1.84
CA GLY A 91 4.66 -14.96 2.19
C GLY A 91 4.60 -14.62 3.68
N ARG A 92 5.13 -15.48 4.59
CA ARG A 92 5.05 -15.22 6.04
C ARG A 92 5.90 -14.04 6.51
N GLY A 93 6.86 -13.60 5.70
CA GLY A 93 7.70 -12.43 5.98
C GLY A 93 7.20 -11.13 5.35
N ILE A 94 5.93 -11.08 4.93
CA ILE A 94 5.32 -9.90 4.33
C ILE A 94 4.31 -9.33 5.31
N SER A 95 4.33 -8.01 5.48
CA SER A 95 3.36 -7.26 6.27
C SER A 95 2.73 -6.15 5.43
N LEU A 96 1.58 -5.65 5.89
CA LEU A 96 0.86 -4.55 5.27
C LEU A 96 1.08 -3.27 6.07
N PHE A 97 1.26 -2.17 5.35
CA PHE A 97 1.50 -0.85 5.91
C PHE A 97 0.55 0.16 5.29
N GLY A 98 -0.13 0.95 6.11
CA GLY A 98 -0.82 2.15 5.62
C GLY A 98 0.18 3.28 5.44
N VAL A 99 0.35 3.75 4.21
CA VAL A 99 1.25 4.85 3.86
C VAL A 99 0.43 6.01 3.31
N GLU A 100 0.46 7.14 4.01
CA GLU A 100 -0.28 8.34 3.62
C GLU A 100 0.52 9.16 2.61
N ALA A 101 -0.20 9.79 1.68
CA ALA A 101 0.37 10.77 0.78
C ALA A 101 0.97 11.94 1.59
N GLY A 102 2.16 12.39 1.18
CA GLY A 102 2.89 13.46 1.86
C GLY A 102 3.79 13.00 3.01
N MET A 103 3.79 11.72 3.38
CA MET A 103 4.81 11.18 4.28
C MET A 103 6.22 11.39 3.70
N PRO A 104 7.23 11.72 4.54
CA PRO A 104 8.61 11.87 4.08
C PRO A 104 9.10 10.64 3.30
N GLY A 105 9.68 10.87 2.12
CA GLY A 105 10.17 9.81 1.23
C GLY A 105 9.10 9.16 0.35
N PHE A 106 7.80 9.38 0.60
CA PHE A 106 6.74 8.96 -0.32
C PHE A 106 6.74 9.85 -1.56
N SER A 107 6.84 9.23 -2.73
CA SER A 107 6.71 9.92 -4.01
C SER A 107 5.87 9.10 -4.98
N ARG A 108 5.18 9.80 -5.88
CA ARG A 108 4.42 9.19 -6.96
C ARG A 108 5.20 9.32 -8.26
N GLY A 109 5.23 8.25 -9.03
CA GLY A 109 5.76 8.28 -10.39
C GLY A 109 4.83 9.05 -11.33
N ARG A 110 5.20 9.09 -12.62
CA ARG A 110 4.31 9.62 -13.66
C ARG A 110 3.00 8.85 -13.71
N LYS A 111 1.91 9.55 -14.01
CA LYS A 111 0.64 8.92 -14.41
C LYS A 111 0.87 8.10 -15.68
N LEU A 112 0.43 6.85 -15.68
CA LEU A 112 0.63 5.95 -16.83
C LEU A 112 -0.49 6.17 -17.85
N ASP A 113 -0.13 6.43 -19.10
CA ASP A 113 -1.05 6.39 -20.23
C ASP A 113 -1.31 4.92 -20.61
N LYS A 114 -2.53 4.45 -20.35
CA LYS A 114 -2.90 3.03 -20.43
C LYS A 114 -3.96 2.85 -21.52
N VAL A 115 -3.86 1.74 -22.25
CA VAL A 115 -4.91 1.36 -23.21
C VAL A 115 -6.18 0.97 -22.45
N GLY A 116 -7.29 1.63 -22.77
CA GLY A 116 -8.66 1.23 -22.40
C GLY A 116 -9.14 1.61 -21.00
N GLN A 117 -8.26 2.15 -20.14
CA GLN A 117 -8.62 2.62 -18.81
C GLN A 117 -7.81 3.88 -18.49
N ASP A 118 -8.46 5.03 -18.65
CA ASP A 118 -7.94 6.29 -18.14
C ASP A 118 -7.87 6.20 -16.61
N GLU A 119 -6.75 6.62 -16.03
CA GLU A 119 -6.68 6.91 -14.58
C GLU A 119 -7.20 8.33 -14.31
#